data_AF-A0A1L5KGJ4-F1
#
_entry.id   AF-A0A1L5KGJ4-F1
#
_cell.length_a   1.000
_cell.length_b   1.000
_cell.length_c   1.000
_cell.angle_alpha   90.00
_cell.angle_beta   90.00
_cell.angle_gamma   90.00
#
_symmetry.space_group_name_H-M   'P 1'
#
loop_
_entity.id
_entity.type
_entity.pdbx_description
1 polymer ?
#
loop_
_entity_poly.entity_id
_entity_poly.type
_entity_poly.pdbx_seq_one_letter_code
_entity_poly.pdbx_strand_id
1 'polypeptide(L)'
;MEHSHCETLEELKIVIKQYGPGVLYRGQTQHYLSSDGSPSMPTSFQRQGCVPDLMIMWTYYAKRALQHLVRGWNDTGDNATNQAILQHYGFRSFFLDVSGDPRVAAWFACNKFDSKYVVNLVEDCFEDPVWLRTLNACFAPSEDIGHIYLISQKLLRQYNLQAVHLSE
;
A
#
# COMPACT_ATOMS: atom_id res chain seq x y z
N MET A 1 -5.48 13.56 19.48
CA MET A 1 -5.40 13.47 18.02
C MET A 1 -5.75 14.83 17.47
N GLU A 2 -4.93 15.37 16.57
CA GLU A 2 -5.18 16.66 15.94
C GLU A 2 -5.74 16.43 14.55
N HIS A 3 -6.73 17.23 14.16
CA HIS A 3 -7.33 17.20 12.84
C HIS A 3 -7.18 18.59 12.22
N SER A 4 -6.67 18.64 10.99
CA SER A 4 -6.57 19.87 10.21
C SER A 4 -7.25 19.63 8.88
N HIS A 5 -8.21 20.49 8.54
CA HIS A 5 -8.79 20.55 7.21
C HIS A 5 -7.96 21.50 6.36
N CYS A 6 -7.58 21.07 5.15
CA CYS A 6 -6.82 21.88 4.20
C CYS A 6 -7.62 21.90 2.89
N GLU A 7 -7.93 23.10 2.39
CA GLU A 7 -8.59 23.30 1.10
C GLU A 7 -7.58 23.58 -0.01
N THR A 8 -6.39 24.07 0.36
CA THR A 8 -5.33 24.42 -0.59
C THR A 8 -4.06 23.59 -0.41
N LEU A 9 -3.30 23.44 -1.50
CA LEU A 9 -2.00 22.79 -1.48
C LEU A 9 -1.01 23.50 -0.54
N GLU A 10 -1.09 24.83 -0.42
CA GLU A 10 -0.20 25.60 0.43
C GLU A 10 -0.50 25.38 1.92
N GLU A 11 -1.77 25.29 2.31
CA GLU A 11 -2.16 24.89 3.67
C GLU A 11 -1.63 23.50 4.01
N LEU A 12 -1.78 22.53 3.11
CA LEU A 12 -1.29 21.17 3.33
C LEU A 12 0.24 21.15 3.52
N LYS A 13 0.98 21.91 2.71
CA LYS A 13 2.45 22.04 2.84
C LYS A 13 2.84 22.64 4.19
N ILE A 14 2.13 23.68 4.63
CA ILE A 14 2.38 24.33 5.93
C ILE A 14 2.16 23.33 7.07
N VAL A 15 1.03 22.63 7.07
CA VAL A 15 0.69 21.62 8.09
C VAL A 15 1.73 20.51 8.13
N ILE A 16 2.11 19.94 6.98
CA ILE A 16 3.12 18.89 6.91
C ILE A 16 4.47 19.36 7.46
N LYS A 17 4.88 20.60 7.14
CA LYS A 17 6.16 21.16 7.58
C LYS A 17 6.25 21.35 9.10
N GLN A 18 5.12 21.54 9.80
CA GLN A 18 5.09 21.72 11.26
C GLN A 18 5.58 20.48 12.03
N TYR A 19 5.36 19.27 11.50
CA TYR A 19 5.70 18.03 12.20
C TYR A 19 7.17 17.61 12.06
N GLY A 20 7.94 18.27 11.17
CA GLY A 20 9.37 18.05 11.03
C GLY A 20 9.76 16.67 10.47
N PRO A 21 11.06 16.29 10.54
CA PRO A 21 11.55 15.00 10.05
C PRO A 21 11.11 13.84 10.94
N GLY A 22 11.08 12.62 10.39
CA GLY A 22 10.72 11.39 11.14
C GLY A 22 9.22 11.09 11.17
N VAL A 23 8.46 11.63 10.22
CA VAL A 23 7.04 11.37 9.99
C VAL A 23 6.87 10.48 8.77
N LEU A 24 5.99 9.50 8.86
CA LEU A 24 5.51 8.69 7.74
C LEU A 24 4.10 9.14 7.36
N TYR A 25 3.80 9.07 6.07
CA TYR A 25 2.55 9.53 5.50
C TYR A 25 1.72 8.36 4.98
N ARG A 26 0.41 8.40 5.21
CA ARG A 26 -0.54 7.44 4.63
C ARG A 26 -1.73 8.16 4.03
N GLY A 27 -2.00 7.89 2.75
CA GLY A 27 -3.15 8.40 2.04
C GLY A 27 -4.31 7.42 2.02
N GLN A 28 -5.53 7.90 2.23
CA GLN A 28 -6.74 7.10 2.14
C GLN A 28 -7.91 7.93 1.62
N THR A 29 -8.76 7.34 0.78
CA THR A 29 -9.99 7.97 0.27
C THR A 29 -11.14 7.96 1.29
N GLN A 30 -10.99 7.26 2.41
CA GLN A 30 -11.98 7.20 3.49
C GLN A 30 -11.29 6.98 4.83
N HIS A 31 -11.91 7.46 5.91
CA HIS A 31 -11.48 7.13 7.26
C HIS A 31 -11.82 5.68 7.61
N TYR A 32 -10.85 4.97 8.20
CA TYR A 32 -11.12 3.73 8.91
C TYR A 32 -11.06 4.03 10.40
N LEU A 33 -12.21 4.09 11.05
CA LEU A 33 -12.31 4.29 12.50
C LEU A 33 -12.63 2.96 13.18
N SER A 34 -12.06 2.76 14.36
CA SER A 34 -12.42 1.71 15.30
C SER A 34 -13.80 1.99 15.91
N SER A 35 -14.38 1.01 16.59
CA SER A 35 -15.71 1.13 17.23
C SER A 35 -15.80 2.21 18.30
N ASP A 36 -14.66 2.63 18.86
CA ASP A 36 -14.52 3.72 19.84
C ASP A 36 -14.29 5.09 19.18
N GLY A 37 -14.30 5.17 17.85
CA GLY A 37 -14.04 6.40 17.08
C GLY A 37 -12.57 6.76 16.94
N SER A 38 -11.64 5.97 17.49
CA SER A 38 -10.21 6.15 17.26
C SER A 38 -9.84 5.71 15.82
N PRO A 39 -8.82 6.28 15.16
CA PRO A 39 -8.37 5.76 13.87
C PRO A 39 -7.87 4.34 13.98
N SER A 40 -8.47 3.50 13.16
CA SER A 40 -7.99 2.17 12.90
C SER A 40 -6.99 2.25 11.74
N MET A 41 -5.82 1.69 11.95
CA MET A 41 -4.80 1.57 10.91
C MET A 41 -4.60 0.10 10.56
N PRO A 42 -5.64 -0.61 10.09
CA PRO A 42 -5.53 -2.03 9.84
C PRO A 42 -4.64 -2.28 8.63
N THR A 43 -3.88 -3.37 8.69
CA THR A 43 -3.13 -3.89 7.54
C THR A 43 -4.11 -4.45 6.50
N SER A 44 -3.66 -4.63 5.26
CA SER A 44 -4.49 -5.28 4.24
C SER A 44 -4.87 -6.71 4.66
N PHE A 45 -3.99 -7.40 5.38
CA PHE A 45 -4.26 -8.70 5.96
C PHE A 45 -5.36 -8.68 7.03
N GLN A 46 -5.34 -7.71 7.95
CA GLN A 46 -6.40 -7.56 8.96
C GLN A 46 -7.76 -7.25 8.36
N ARG A 47 -7.80 -6.50 7.24
CA ARG A 47 -9.06 -6.13 6.58
C ARG A 47 -9.66 -7.25 5.73
N GLN A 48 -8.83 -8.00 5.02
CA GLN A 48 -9.30 -8.89 3.95
C GLN A 48 -8.85 -10.36 4.12
N GLY A 49 -8.03 -10.65 5.12
CA GLY A 49 -7.45 -11.97 5.36
C GLY A 49 -6.35 -12.37 4.39
N CYS A 50 -5.70 -13.48 4.69
CA CYS A 50 -4.72 -14.13 3.82
C CYS A 50 -5.39 -14.89 2.68
N VAL A 51 -4.74 -14.96 1.52
CA VAL A 51 -4.96 -16.04 0.56
C VAL A 51 -3.65 -16.82 0.46
N PRO A 52 -3.46 -17.89 1.26
CA PRO A 52 -2.15 -18.53 1.43
C PRO A 52 -1.49 -19.00 0.14
N ASP A 53 -2.26 -19.62 -0.77
CA ASP A 53 -1.72 -20.16 -2.02
C ASP A 53 -1.19 -19.04 -2.93
N LEU A 54 -1.93 -17.94 -3.04
CA LEU A 54 -1.46 -16.75 -3.75
C LEU A 54 -0.25 -16.15 -3.04
N MET A 55 -0.26 -16.09 -1.70
CA MET A 55 0.83 -15.51 -0.93
C MET A 55 2.17 -16.20 -1.22
N ILE A 56 2.18 -17.54 -1.25
CA ILE A 56 3.36 -18.34 -1.54
C ILE A 56 3.84 -18.09 -2.98
N MET A 57 2.92 -18.16 -3.96
CA MET A 57 3.28 -17.95 -5.38
C MET A 57 3.83 -16.54 -5.63
N TRP A 58 3.12 -15.50 -5.17
CA TRP A 58 3.55 -14.12 -5.33
C TRP A 58 4.90 -13.85 -4.66
N THR A 59 5.11 -14.36 -3.44
CA THR A 59 6.40 -14.24 -2.74
C THR A 59 7.51 -14.91 -3.55
N TYR A 60 7.27 -16.10 -4.08
CA TYR A 60 8.24 -16.83 -4.89
C TYR A 60 8.59 -16.10 -6.18
N TYR A 61 7.58 -15.67 -6.96
CA TYR A 61 7.80 -14.98 -8.23
C TYR A 61 8.44 -13.61 -8.04
N ALA A 62 8.01 -12.83 -7.04
CA ALA A 62 8.62 -11.54 -6.74
C ALA A 62 10.09 -11.69 -6.38
N LYS A 63 10.42 -12.67 -5.54
CA LYS A 63 11.79 -12.99 -5.17
C LYS A 63 12.64 -13.32 -6.40
N ARG A 64 12.14 -14.16 -7.31
CA ARG A 64 12.84 -14.52 -8.56
C ARG A 64 13.03 -13.33 -9.49
N ALA A 65 12.00 -12.49 -9.64
CA ALA A 65 12.06 -11.29 -10.44
C ALA A 65 13.09 -10.29 -9.89
N LEU A 66 13.09 -10.04 -8.58
CA LEU A 66 14.03 -9.13 -7.92
C LEU A 66 15.47 -9.61 -8.03
N GLN A 67 15.73 -10.91 -7.84
CA GLN A 67 17.05 -11.52 -8.06
C GLN A 67 17.59 -11.27 -9.47
N HIS A 68 16.71 -11.26 -10.48
CA HIS A 68 17.11 -11.09 -11.88
C HIS A 68 17.24 -9.61 -12.28
N LEU A 69 16.31 -8.77 -11.81
CA LEU A 69 16.18 -7.38 -12.25
C LEU A 69 17.00 -6.39 -11.40
N VAL A 70 17.27 -6.72 -10.14
CA VAL A 70 17.96 -5.82 -9.19
C VAL A 70 19.37 -6.35 -8.93
N ARG A 71 20.38 -5.66 -9.46
CA ARG A 71 21.79 -6.02 -9.25
C ARG A 71 22.14 -5.94 -7.77
N GLY A 72 22.74 -7.00 -7.23
CA GLY A 72 23.14 -7.07 -5.82
C GLY A 72 22.00 -7.45 -4.86
N TRP A 73 20.83 -7.86 -5.38
CA TRP A 73 19.76 -8.40 -4.55
C TRP A 73 20.17 -9.74 -3.94
N ASN A 74 20.57 -9.72 -2.68
CA ASN A 74 21.00 -10.92 -1.97
C ASN A 74 19.78 -11.72 -1.48
N ASP A 75 19.85 -13.04 -1.65
CA ASP A 75 18.82 -14.02 -1.26
C ASP A 75 18.55 -14.09 0.26
N THR A 76 19.29 -13.30 1.05
CA THR A 76 19.31 -13.33 2.51
C THR A 76 18.19 -12.48 3.09
N GLY A 77 16.95 -12.95 2.94
CA GLY A 77 16.09 -13.10 4.11
C GLY A 77 15.02 -12.06 4.40
N ASP A 78 14.97 -10.89 3.73
CA ASP A 78 13.91 -9.94 4.09
C ASP A 78 12.60 -10.17 3.33
N ASN A 79 11.86 -11.18 3.77
CA ASN A 79 10.46 -11.37 3.38
C ASN A 79 9.62 -10.11 3.61
N ALA A 80 10.00 -9.24 4.56
CA ALA A 80 9.29 -7.97 4.77
C ALA A 80 9.44 -7.04 3.58
N THR A 81 10.65 -6.85 3.06
CA THR A 81 10.90 -6.04 1.87
C THR A 81 10.14 -6.59 0.64
N ASN A 82 10.15 -7.91 0.41
CA ASN A 82 9.35 -8.52 -0.67
C ASN A 82 7.85 -8.20 -0.53
N GLN A 83 7.30 -8.38 0.69
CA GLN A 83 5.89 -8.12 0.95
C GLN A 83 5.54 -6.63 0.83
N ALA A 84 6.44 -5.75 1.24
CA ALA A 84 6.25 -4.31 1.14
C ALA A 84 6.30 -3.84 -0.33
N ILE A 85 7.20 -4.36 -1.16
CA ILE A 85 7.19 -4.10 -2.61
C ILE A 85 5.88 -4.60 -3.24
N LEU A 86 5.51 -5.84 -2.92
CA LEU A 86 4.30 -6.47 -3.45
C LEU A 86 3.03 -5.72 -3.04
N GLN A 87 3.02 -5.05 -1.89
CA GLN A 87 1.88 -4.27 -1.40
C GLN A 87 1.49 -3.14 -2.36
N HIS A 88 2.46 -2.55 -3.07
CA HIS A 88 2.19 -1.56 -4.13
C HIS A 88 1.46 -2.15 -5.35
N TYR A 89 1.52 -3.47 -5.53
CA TYR A 89 0.82 -4.21 -6.59
C TYR A 89 -0.46 -4.90 -6.09
N GLY A 90 -0.97 -4.50 -4.91
CA GLY A 90 -2.22 -5.03 -4.35
C GLY A 90 -2.07 -6.30 -3.53
N PHE A 91 -0.84 -6.72 -3.23
CA PHE A 91 -0.60 -7.84 -2.32
C PHE A 91 -1.01 -7.50 -0.88
N ARG A 92 -1.59 -8.49 -0.19
CA ARG A 92 -1.98 -8.33 1.21
C ARG A 92 -0.79 -8.66 2.09
N SER A 93 -0.38 -7.72 2.93
CA SER A 93 0.80 -7.83 3.78
C SER A 93 0.47 -7.55 5.25
N PHE A 94 1.40 -7.93 6.12
CA PHE A 94 1.37 -7.57 7.54
C PHE A 94 1.82 -6.12 7.80
N PHE A 95 2.21 -5.39 6.76
CA PHE A 95 2.78 -4.06 6.90
C PHE A 95 1.74 -2.97 6.65
N LEU A 96 1.93 -1.86 7.35
CA LEU A 96 1.17 -0.65 7.08
C LEU A 96 1.67 -0.03 5.79
N ASP A 97 0.76 0.29 4.88
CA ASP A 97 1.10 1.05 3.68
C ASP A 97 1.35 2.50 4.07
N VAL A 98 2.63 2.88 4.15
CA VAL A 98 3.11 4.21 4.55
C VAL A 98 4.30 4.60 3.69
N SER A 99 4.42 5.89 3.41
CA SER A 99 5.51 6.46 2.61
C SER A 99 6.28 7.53 3.37
N GLY A 100 7.58 7.65 3.12
CA GLY A 100 8.36 8.82 3.52
C GLY A 100 8.06 10.07 2.68
N ASP A 101 7.37 9.92 1.53
CA ASP A 101 7.02 11.03 0.64
C ASP A 101 5.53 11.41 0.78
N PRO A 102 5.21 12.64 1.22
CA PRO A 102 3.83 13.09 1.36
C PRO A 102 3.07 13.16 0.03
N ARG A 103 3.77 13.27 -1.11
CA ARG A 103 3.14 13.29 -2.44
C ARG A 103 2.54 11.94 -2.80
N VAL A 104 3.22 10.86 -2.41
CA VAL A 104 2.72 9.49 -2.60
C VAL A 104 1.45 9.28 -1.77
N ALA A 105 1.47 9.72 -0.50
CA ALA A 105 0.28 9.68 0.34
C ALA A 105 -0.86 10.55 -0.23
N ALA A 106 -0.59 11.77 -0.69
CA ALA A 106 -1.61 12.60 -1.32
C ALA A 106 -2.22 11.91 -2.56
N TRP A 107 -1.41 11.24 -3.38
CA TRP A 107 -1.91 10.49 -4.53
C TRP A 107 -2.89 9.38 -4.11
N PHE A 108 -2.57 8.57 -3.10
CA PHE A 108 -3.48 7.53 -2.59
C PHE A 108 -4.72 8.10 -1.88
N ALA A 109 -4.62 9.29 -1.29
CA ALA A 109 -5.77 9.99 -0.72
C ALA A 109 -6.77 10.44 -1.80
N CYS A 110 -6.28 10.74 -3.01
CA CYS A 110 -7.10 11.20 -4.13
C CYS A 110 -7.50 10.10 -5.12
N ASN A 111 -7.03 8.86 -4.95
CA ASN A 111 -7.28 7.79 -5.92
C ASN A 111 -7.83 6.54 -5.23
N LYS A 112 -8.98 6.07 -5.71
CA LYS A 112 -9.64 4.86 -5.22
C LYS A 112 -9.22 3.66 -6.07
N PHE A 113 -8.91 2.56 -5.39
CA PHE A 113 -8.69 1.28 -6.03
C PHE A 113 -10.03 0.71 -6.52
N ASP A 114 -10.08 0.35 -7.80
CA ASP A 114 -11.19 -0.40 -8.40
C ASP A 114 -10.66 -1.68 -9.04
N SER A 115 -11.48 -2.73 -9.00
CA SER A 115 -11.15 -3.99 -9.64
C SER A 115 -12.39 -4.68 -10.19
N LYS A 116 -12.27 -5.18 -11.41
CA LYS A 116 -13.38 -5.81 -12.13
C LYS A 116 -12.90 -7.10 -12.79
N TYR A 117 -13.72 -8.14 -12.67
CA TYR A 117 -13.50 -9.35 -13.44
C TYR A 117 -13.80 -9.11 -14.92
N VAL A 118 -12.85 -9.49 -15.77
CA VAL A 118 -12.97 -9.46 -17.22
C VAL A 118 -12.74 -10.88 -17.75
N VAL A 119 -13.44 -11.22 -18.83
CA VAL A 119 -13.25 -12.47 -19.54
C VAL A 119 -12.64 -12.13 -20.89
N ASN A 120 -11.46 -12.67 -21.16
CA ASN A 120 -10.74 -12.47 -22.42
C ASN A 120 -10.69 -13.80 -23.17
N LEU A 121 -10.93 -13.78 -24.48
CA LEU A 121 -10.63 -14.91 -25.35
C LEU A 121 -9.14 -14.83 -25.68
N VAL A 122 -8.37 -15.84 -25.26
CA VAL A 122 -6.93 -15.95 -25.50
C VAL A 122 -6.60 -17.35 -26.00
N GLU A 123 -5.38 -17.57 -26.46
CA GLU A 123 -4.86 -18.88 -26.81
C GLU A 123 -4.12 -19.50 -25.62
N ASP A 124 -4.21 -20.81 -25.46
CA ASP A 124 -3.35 -21.55 -24.53
C ASP A 124 -2.00 -21.92 -25.18
N CYS A 125 -1.20 -22.77 -24.51
CA CYS A 125 0.11 -23.18 -25.05
C CYS A 125 0.03 -24.13 -26.26
N PHE A 126 -1.15 -24.56 -26.66
CA PHE A 126 -1.42 -25.41 -27.82
C PHE A 126 -2.17 -24.65 -28.93
N GLU A 127 -2.28 -23.32 -28.83
CA GLU A 127 -3.03 -22.47 -29.75
C GLU A 127 -4.55 -22.72 -29.73
N ASP A 128 -5.06 -23.40 -28.69
CA ASP A 128 -6.49 -23.63 -28.52
C ASP A 128 -7.16 -22.40 -27.89
N PRO A 129 -8.34 -21.98 -28.37
CA PRO A 129 -9.04 -20.83 -27.82
C PRO A 129 -9.60 -21.14 -26.42
N VAL A 130 -9.21 -20.33 -25.43
CA VAL A 130 -9.64 -20.45 -24.04
C VAL A 130 -10.20 -19.13 -23.50
N TRP A 131 -11.21 -19.25 -22.63
CA TRP A 131 -11.79 -18.10 -21.92
C TRP A 131 -11.05 -17.88 -20.61
N LEU A 132 -10.19 -16.87 -20.57
CA LEU A 132 -9.43 -16.50 -19.39
C LEU A 132 -10.18 -15.46 -18.55
N ARG A 133 -10.53 -15.82 -17.31
CA ARG A 133 -11.07 -14.88 -16.32
C ARG A 133 -9.93 -14.17 -15.61
N THR A 134 -9.76 -12.87 -15.86
CA THR A 134 -8.77 -12.03 -15.17
C THR A 134 -9.45 -11.07 -14.20
N LEU A 135 -8.77 -10.70 -13.12
CA LEU A 135 -9.16 -9.58 -12.27
C LEU A 135 -8.33 -8.37 -12.69
N ASN A 136 -8.95 -7.45 -13.44
CA ASN A 136 -8.29 -6.21 -13.80
C ASN A 136 -8.40 -5.25 -12.63
N ALA A 137 -7.30 -4.58 -12.30
CA ALA A 137 -7.21 -3.63 -11.21
C ALA A 137 -6.70 -2.28 -11.74
N CYS A 138 -7.30 -1.19 -11.28
CA CYS A 138 -6.87 0.16 -11.60
C CYS A 138 -7.09 1.10 -10.41
N PHE A 139 -6.45 2.26 -10.47
CA PHE A 139 -6.75 3.38 -9.58
C PHE A 139 -7.46 4.46 -10.40
N ALA A 140 -8.58 4.95 -9.90
CA ALA A 140 -9.34 6.03 -10.49
C ALA A 140 -9.37 7.23 -9.53
N PRO A 141 -9.38 8.48 -10.03
CA PRO A 141 -9.56 9.65 -9.20
C PRO A 141 -10.85 9.56 -8.36
N SER A 142 -10.75 9.94 -7.10
CA SER A 142 -11.87 10.04 -6.17
C SER A 142 -12.32 11.49 -6.06
N GLU A 143 -13.62 11.74 -6.11
CA GLU A 143 -14.21 13.08 -5.86
C GLU A 143 -14.41 13.36 -4.36
N ASP A 144 -14.29 12.32 -3.53
CA ASP A 144 -14.41 12.41 -2.08
C ASP A 144 -13.22 13.13 -1.42
N ILE A 145 -13.40 13.54 -0.17
CA ILE A 145 -12.34 14.14 0.65
C ILE A 145 -11.25 13.09 0.90
N GLY A 146 -10.04 13.36 0.40
CA GLY A 146 -8.86 12.57 0.70
C GLY A 146 -8.34 12.83 2.11
N HIS A 147 -7.88 11.78 2.78
CA HIS A 147 -7.31 11.84 4.12
C HIS A 147 -5.83 11.48 4.12
N ILE A 148 -5.02 12.33 4.72
CA ILE A 148 -3.58 12.10 4.90
C ILE A 148 -3.30 11.97 6.40
N TYR A 149 -2.81 10.80 6.79
CA TYR A 149 -2.38 10.52 8.15
C TYR A 149 -0.88 10.77 8.28
N LEU A 150 -0.51 11.52 9.31
CA LEU A 150 0.87 11.77 9.70
C LEU A 150 1.20 10.90 10.91
N ILE A 151 2.16 9.99 10.74
CA ILE A 151 2.48 8.96 11.71
C ILE A 151 3.92 9.18 12.20
N SER A 152 4.08 9.50 13.48
CA SER A 152 5.40 9.67 14.08
C SER A 152 6.13 8.34 14.21
N GLN A 153 7.31 8.23 13.59
CA GLN A 153 8.16 7.04 13.74
C GLN A 153 8.60 6.82 15.19
N LYS A 154 8.80 7.92 15.96
CA LYS A 154 9.14 7.85 17.38
C LYS A 154 8.02 7.18 18.18
N LEU A 155 6.76 7.55 17.93
CA LEU A 155 5.61 6.94 18.59
C LEU A 155 5.46 5.48 18.18
N LEU A 156 5.62 5.14 16.89
CA LEU A 156 5.58 3.74 16.43
C LEU A 156 6.56 2.85 17.21
N ARG A 157 7.81 3.32 17.37
CA ARG A 157 8.82 2.60 18.16
C ARG A 157 8.43 2.48 19.63
N GLN A 158 7.87 3.53 20.24
CA GLN A 158 7.40 3.49 21.63
C GLN A 158 6.27 2.47 21.85
N TYR A 159 5.38 2.31 20.88
CA TYR A 159 4.30 1.33 20.92
C TYR A 159 4.69 -0.06 20.37
N ASN A 160 5.99 -0.28 20.10
CA ASN A 160 6.52 -1.52 19.53
C ASN A 160 5.84 -1.93 18.20
N LEU A 161 5.39 -0.95 17.42
CA LEU A 161 4.82 -1.15 16.10
C LEU A 161 5.94 -1.12 15.05
N GLN A 162 6.09 -2.22 14.32
CA GLN A 162 7.09 -2.32 13.26
C GLN A 162 6.63 -1.58 12.01
N ALA A 163 7.49 -0.71 11.48
CA ALA A 163 7.35 -0.10 10.17
C ALA A 163 8.64 -0.35 9.40
N VAL A 164 8.51 -0.88 8.18
CA VAL A 164 9.65 -1.12 7.28
C VAL A 164 9.65 0.00 6.26
N HIS A 165 10.75 0.73 6.19
CA HIS A 165 10.95 1.77 5.20
C HIS A 165 11.66 1.17 3.99
N LEU A 166 11.04 1.23 2.82
CA LEU A 166 11.57 0.63 1.59
C LEU A 166 12.67 1.46 0.91
N SER A 167 13.06 2.62 1.47
CA SER A 167 14.19 3.38 0.95
C SER A 167 15.27 3.56 2.00
N GLU A 168 16.37 2.85 1.78
CA GLU A 168 17.75 3.34 1.98
C GLU A 168 18.50 3.14 0.67
#